data_AF-A0A9D5BKA2-F1
#
_entry.id   AF-A0A9D5BKA2-F1
#
_cell.length_a   1.000
_cell.length_b   1.000
_cell.length_c   1.000
_cell.angle_alpha   90.00
_cell.angle_beta   90.00
_cell.angle_gamma   90.00
#
_symmetry.space_group_name_H-M   'P 1'
#
loop_
_entity.id
_entity.type
_entity.pdbx_description
1 polymer ?
#
loop_
_entity_poly.entity_id
_entity_poly.type
_entity_poly.pdbx_seq_one_letter_code
_entity_poly.pdbx_strand_id
1 'polypeptide(L)'
;MVLENLPEDLVTDIRRHLFKFVKKVRIFSLMDEDEPILDAIRERLVQTTYIKGSKVLSQGGLVQKMVFIVRGKLESIGEDRIPVSLSEGDACGEELLRWYLEQSSESKEGKKIKLQGKGLTSD
;
A
#
# COMPACT_ATOMS: atom_id res chain seq x y z
N MET A 1 -13.67 -10.97 16.01
CA MET A 1 -12.43 -11.50 15.38
C MET A 1 -11.57 -12.17 16.45
N VAL A 2 -10.56 -12.97 16.10
CA VAL A 2 -9.67 -13.62 17.10
C VAL A 2 -8.68 -12.63 17.73
N LEU A 3 -8.23 -11.62 16.96
CA LEU A 3 -7.24 -10.64 17.43
C LEU A 3 -7.79 -9.59 18.40
N GLU A 4 -9.08 -9.24 18.31
CA GLU A 4 -9.71 -8.18 19.13
C GLU A 4 -9.78 -8.50 20.63
N ASN A 5 -9.60 -9.78 21.01
CA ASN A 5 -9.63 -10.22 22.40
C ASN A 5 -8.24 -10.27 23.05
N LEU A 6 -7.18 -9.94 22.31
CA LEU A 6 -5.81 -9.97 22.80
C LEU A 6 -5.38 -8.60 23.31
N PRO A 7 -4.49 -8.55 24.32
CA PRO A 7 -3.71 -7.36 24.67
C PRO A 7 -3.06 -6.69 23.45
N GLU A 8 -2.94 -5.36 23.49
CA GLU A 8 -2.46 -4.53 22.38
C GLU A 8 -1.04 -4.87 21.92
N ASP A 9 -0.16 -5.20 22.86
CA ASP A 9 1.21 -5.68 22.62
C ASP A 9 1.21 -6.99 21.83
N LEU A 10 0.37 -7.96 22.22
CA LEU A 10 0.26 -9.23 21.51
C LEU A 10 -0.34 -9.06 20.10
N VAL A 11 -1.32 -8.18 19.93
CA VAL A 11 -1.86 -7.85 18.60
C VAL A 11 -0.76 -7.27 17.72
N THR A 12 0.02 -6.34 18.26
CA THR A 12 1.12 -5.69 17.55
C THR A 12 2.17 -6.70 17.12
N ASP A 13 2.60 -7.58 18.01
CA ASP A 13 3.61 -8.61 17.72
C ASP A 13 3.12 -9.63 16.67
N ILE A 14 1.85 -10.05 16.77
CA ILE A 14 1.24 -10.91 15.76
C ILE A 14 1.17 -10.20 14.40
N ARG A 15 0.79 -8.92 14.36
CA ARG A 15 0.76 -8.11 13.14
C ARG A 15 2.16 -7.97 12.52
N ARG A 16 3.17 -7.67 13.33
CA ARG A 16 4.59 -7.61 12.89
C ARG A 16 5.02 -8.94 12.28
N HIS A 17 4.68 -10.06 12.91
CA HIS A 17 5.01 -11.39 12.39
C HIS A 17 4.30 -11.68 11.05
N LEU A 18 2.99 -11.45 10.98
CA LEU A 18 2.18 -11.70 9.78
C LEU A 18 2.60 -10.82 8.60
N PHE A 19 2.92 -9.55 8.88
CA PHE A 19 3.22 -8.53 7.89
C PHE A 19 4.70 -8.15 7.85
N LYS A 20 5.60 -9.07 8.23
CA LYS A 20 7.06 -8.88 8.15
C LYS A 20 7.56 -8.54 6.75
N PHE A 21 6.78 -8.88 5.71
CA PHE A 21 7.11 -8.55 4.32
C PHE A 21 7.09 -7.04 4.03
N VAL A 22 6.46 -6.21 4.87
CA VAL A 22 6.33 -4.76 4.62
C VAL A 22 7.70 -4.13 4.36
N LYS A 23 8.74 -4.54 5.10
CA LYS A 23 10.12 -4.08 4.91
C LYS A 23 10.78 -4.52 3.59
N LYS A 24 10.24 -5.55 2.96
CA LYS A 24 10.68 -6.00 1.62
C LYS A 24 10.03 -5.20 0.50
N VAL A 25 8.96 -4.45 0.78
CA VAL A 25 8.34 -3.58 -0.22
C VAL A 25 9.29 -2.43 -0.50
N ARG A 26 9.60 -2.21 -1.78
CA ARG A 26 10.63 -1.25 -2.22
C ARG A 26 10.46 0.15 -1.62
N ILE A 27 9.23 0.62 -1.44
CA ILE A 27 8.95 1.97 -0.92
C ILE A 27 9.29 2.12 0.57
N PHE A 28 9.32 1.01 1.31
CA PHE A 28 9.60 0.98 2.76
C PHE A 28 10.97 0.41 3.10
N SER A 29 11.78 0.01 2.09
CA SER A 29 13.02 -0.75 2.34
C SER A 29 14.04 0.02 3.19
N LEU A 30 14.05 1.35 3.07
CA LEU A 30 14.97 2.25 3.77
C LEU A 30 14.51 2.67 5.17
N MET A 31 13.28 2.35 5.59
CA MET A 31 12.75 2.75 6.90
C MET A 31 13.17 1.75 7.98
N ASP A 32 13.51 2.16 9.21
CA ASP A 32 13.90 1.20 10.25
C ASP A 32 12.72 0.27 10.64
N GLU A 33 13.02 -0.97 11.06
CA GLU A 33 11.99 -2.02 11.29
C GLU A 33 10.99 -1.65 12.41
N ASP A 34 11.50 -0.94 13.42
CA ASP A 34 10.79 -0.50 14.62
C ASP A 34 10.18 0.90 14.48
N GLU A 35 10.16 1.47 13.27
CA GLU A 35 9.50 2.75 13.02
C GLU A 35 7.98 2.63 13.23
N PRO A 36 7.36 3.47 14.09
CA PRO A 36 5.92 3.39 14.42
C PRO A 36 4.99 3.44 13.21
N ILE A 37 5.43 4.08 12.12
CA ILE A 37 4.67 4.14 10.87
C ILE A 37 4.52 2.76 10.20
N LEU A 38 5.50 1.87 10.34
CA LEU A 38 5.39 0.51 9.81
C LEU A 38 4.34 -0.29 10.59
N ASP A 39 4.25 -0.10 11.90
CA ASP A 39 3.18 -0.71 12.71
C ASP A 39 1.81 -0.18 12.30
N ALA A 40 1.66 1.14 12.12
CA ALA A 40 0.42 1.74 11.61
C ALA A 40 0.02 1.21 10.21
N ILE A 41 1.00 0.90 9.35
CA ILE A 41 0.74 0.25 8.06
C ILE A 41 0.27 -1.20 8.29
N ARG A 42 1.01 -2.00 9.08
CA ARG A 42 0.69 -3.41 9.40
C ARG A 42 -0.71 -3.56 10.00
N GLU A 43 -1.15 -2.58 10.79
CA GLU A 43 -2.50 -2.51 11.36
C GLU A 43 -3.61 -2.28 10.32
N ARG A 44 -3.31 -1.60 9.22
CA ARG A 44 -4.28 -1.27 8.16
C ARG A 44 -4.26 -2.24 6.97
N LEU A 45 -3.30 -3.15 6.91
CA LEU A 45 -3.21 -4.14 5.84
C LEU A 45 -4.36 -5.14 5.88
N VAL A 46 -4.88 -5.44 4.68
CA VAL A 46 -5.88 -6.49 4.45
C VAL A 46 -5.32 -7.46 3.42
N GLN A 47 -5.12 -8.72 3.82
CA GLN A 47 -4.65 -9.75 2.91
C GLN A 47 -5.74 -10.11 1.90
N THR A 48 -5.42 -10.04 0.61
CA THR A 48 -6.34 -10.39 -0.49
C THR A 48 -5.65 -11.37 -1.44
N THR A 49 -6.37 -12.41 -1.87
CA THR A 49 -5.87 -13.39 -2.86
C THR A 49 -6.59 -13.19 -4.18
N TYR A 50 -5.83 -13.17 -5.28
CA TYR A 50 -6.34 -13.07 -6.63
C TYR A 50 -5.98 -14.33 -7.42
N ILE A 51 -6.85 -14.70 -8.36
CA ILE A 51 -6.60 -15.80 -9.31
C ILE A 51 -6.09 -15.25 -10.64
N LYS A 52 -5.46 -16.10 -11.45
CA LYS A 52 -4.97 -15.72 -12.79
C LYS A 52 -6.09 -15.08 -13.62
N GLY A 53 -5.79 -13.95 -14.26
CA GLY A 53 -6.75 -13.18 -15.07
C GLY A 53 -7.60 -12.18 -14.28
N SER A 54 -7.48 -12.15 -12.95
CA SER A 54 -8.13 -11.11 -12.13
C SER A 54 -7.48 -9.74 -12.39
N LYS A 55 -8.29 -8.68 -12.40
CA LYS A 55 -7.81 -7.29 -12.41
C LYS A 55 -7.72 -6.77 -10.98
N VAL A 56 -6.56 -6.27 -10.59
CA VAL A 56 -6.31 -5.70 -9.25
C VAL A 56 -6.64 -4.21 -9.24
N LEU A 57 -6.14 -3.49 -10.24
CA LEU A 57 -6.48 -2.12 -10.58
C LEU A 57 -6.87 -2.08 -12.06
N SER A 58 -7.57 -1.03 -12.49
CA SER A 58 -7.95 -0.82 -13.89
C SER A 58 -7.52 0.57 -14.31
N GLN A 59 -6.85 0.65 -15.46
CA GLN A 59 -6.45 1.93 -16.08
C GLN A 59 -7.63 2.90 -16.17
N GLY A 60 -7.40 4.17 -15.84
CA GLY A 60 -8.42 5.21 -15.78
C GLY A 60 -9.42 5.04 -14.62
N GLY A 61 -9.34 3.95 -13.87
CA GLY A 61 -10.14 3.69 -12.68
C GLY A 61 -9.60 4.44 -11.47
N LEU A 62 -10.49 4.70 -10.51
CA LEU A 62 -10.15 5.40 -9.27
C LEU A 62 -9.22 4.56 -8.40
N VAL A 63 -8.10 5.15 -8.01
CA VAL A 63 -7.12 4.53 -7.12
C VAL A 63 -7.52 4.90 -5.69
N GLN A 64 -7.94 3.90 -4.92
CA GLN A 64 -8.41 4.08 -3.55
C GLN A 64 -7.55 3.35 -2.51
N LYS A 65 -6.68 2.45 -2.97
CA LYS A 65 -5.83 1.62 -2.11
C LYS A 65 -4.50 1.36 -2.80
N MET A 66 -3.45 1.33 -1.99
CA MET A 66 -2.17 0.76 -2.40
C MET A 66 -2.23 -0.76 -2.28
N VAL A 67 -1.59 -1.47 -3.21
CA VAL A 67 -1.49 -2.93 -3.19
C VAL A 67 -0.03 -3.32 -3.15
N PHE A 68 0.34 -4.17 -2.19
CA PHE A 68 1.68 -4.71 -2.07
C PHE A 68 1.69 -6.17 -2.51
N ILE A 69 2.62 -6.52 -3.40
CA ILE A 69 2.71 -7.87 -3.93
C ILE A 69 3.57 -8.70 -2.97
N VAL A 70 2.90 -9.55 -2.20
CA VAL A 70 3.56 -10.42 -1.20
C VAL A 70 4.01 -11.74 -1.81
N ARG A 71 3.28 -12.22 -2.83
CA ARG A 71 3.56 -13.48 -3.52
C ARG A 71 2.89 -13.48 -4.89
N GLY A 72 3.57 -14.05 -5.87
CA GLY A 72 3.07 -14.21 -7.23
C GLY A 72 3.64 -13.17 -8.19
N LYS A 73 3.01 -13.06 -9.37
CA LYS A 73 3.39 -12.10 -10.40
C LYS A 73 2.15 -11.41 -10.95
N LEU A 74 2.26 -10.13 -11.22
CA LEU A 74 1.25 -9.31 -11.86
C LEU A 74 1.84 -8.69 -13.13
N GLU A 75 0.99 -8.26 -14.03
CA GLU A 75 1.36 -7.42 -15.18
C GLU A 75 0.63 -6.10 -15.04
N SER A 76 1.39 -5.00 -15.12
CA SER A 76 0.84 -3.66 -15.27
C SER A 76 0.87 -3.27 -16.75
N ILE A 77 -0.22 -2.69 -17.25
CA ILE A 77 -0.34 -2.26 -18.63
C ILE A 77 -0.90 -0.83 -18.59
N GLY A 78 -0.02 0.13 -18.83
CA GLY A 78 -0.37 1.56 -18.83
C GLY A 78 -0.80 2.05 -20.21
N GLU A 79 -0.81 3.37 -20.40
CA GLU A 79 -1.27 4.02 -21.64
C GLU A 79 -0.44 3.64 -22.87
N ASP A 80 0.86 3.40 -22.67
CA ASP A 80 1.80 2.96 -23.71
C ASP A 80 1.56 1.51 -24.18
N ARG A 81 0.67 0.78 -23.48
CA ARG A 81 0.34 -0.63 -23.70
C ARG A 81 1.53 -1.57 -23.59
N ILE A 82 2.61 -1.15 -22.93
CA ILE A 82 3.79 -1.97 -22.70
C ILE A 82 3.60 -2.72 -21.38
N PRO A 83 3.54 -4.06 -21.39
CA PRO A 83 3.40 -4.82 -20.15
C PRO A 83 4.68 -4.71 -19.30
N VAL A 84 4.50 -4.29 -18.04
CA VAL A 84 5.54 -4.30 -17.02
C VAL A 84 5.25 -5.43 -16.04
N SER A 85 6.20 -6.33 -15.86
CA SER A 85 6.08 -7.42 -14.87
C SER A 85 6.34 -6.89 -13.46
N LEU A 86 5.41 -7.18 -12.55
CA LEU A 86 5.53 -6.90 -11.12
C LEU A 86 5.58 -8.21 -10.33
N SER A 87 6.34 -8.22 -9.25
CA SER A 87 6.71 -9.41 -8.47
C SER A 87 6.75 -9.13 -6.96
N GLU A 88 7.18 -10.10 -6.17
CA GLU A 88 7.26 -9.95 -4.71
C GLU A 88 8.13 -8.73 -4.32
N GLY A 89 7.57 -7.85 -3.47
CA GLY A 89 8.22 -6.60 -3.05
C GLY A 89 7.85 -5.38 -3.88
N ASP A 90 7.19 -5.56 -5.03
CA ASP A 90 6.65 -4.47 -5.82
C ASP A 90 5.28 -4.00 -5.28
N ALA A 91 4.87 -2.79 -5.69
CA ALA A 91 3.62 -2.16 -5.28
C ALA A 91 2.83 -1.62 -6.48
N CYS A 92 1.54 -1.36 -6.27
CA CYS A 92 0.67 -0.62 -7.18
C CYS A 92 -0.12 0.43 -6.38
N GLY A 93 -0.54 1.51 -7.02
CA GLY A 93 -1.26 2.60 -6.34
C GLY A 93 -0.36 3.61 -5.62
N GLU A 94 0.96 3.60 -5.89
CA GLU A 94 1.96 4.48 -5.27
C GLU A 94 1.70 5.98 -5.52
N GLU A 95 0.92 6.31 -6.55
CA GLU A 95 0.39 7.63 -6.82
C GLU A 95 -0.35 8.23 -5.61
N LEU A 96 -0.99 7.40 -4.77
CA LEU A 96 -1.63 7.88 -3.54
C LEU A 96 -0.62 8.46 -2.55
N LEU A 97 0.53 7.80 -2.40
CA LEU A 97 1.60 8.26 -1.52
C LEU A 97 2.29 9.49 -2.13
N ARG A 98 2.59 9.45 -3.42
CA ARG A 98 3.16 10.60 -4.15
C ARG A 98 2.30 11.85 -3.99
N TRP A 99 1.00 11.74 -4.27
CA TRP A 99 0.04 12.83 -4.10
C TRP A 99 0.03 13.37 -2.68
N TYR A 100 -0.01 12.50 -1.67
CA TYR A 100 0.02 12.94 -0.27
C TYR A 100 1.30 13.72 0.06
N LEU A 101 2.46 13.24 -0.40
CA LEU A 101 3.75 13.88 -0.15
C LEU A 101 3.83 15.25 -0.85
N GLU A 102 3.38 15.36 -2.09
CA GLU A 102 3.30 16.62 -2.83
C GLU A 102 2.44 17.64 -2.06
N GLN A 103 1.24 17.25 -1.63
CA GLN A 103 0.35 18.12 -0.84
C GLN A 103 0.99 18.54 0.49
N SER A 104 1.70 17.63 1.17
CA SER A 104 2.37 17.93 2.44
C SER A 104 3.52 18.93 2.30
N SER A 105 4.18 18.95 1.16
CA SER A 105 5.28 19.88 0.87
C SER A 105 4.79 21.30 0.59
N GLU A 106 3.58 21.43 0.04
CA GLU A 106 2.93 22.72 -0.23
C GLU A 106 2.23 23.29 1.01
N SER A 107 1.78 22.42 1.93
CA SER A 107 1.17 22.83 3.18
C SER A 107 2.21 23.04 4.29
N LYS A 108 2.80 24.24 4.36
CA LYS A 108 3.27 24.72 5.66
C LYS A 108 2.03 24.82 6.57
N GLU A 109 2.07 24.13 7.71
CA GLU A 109 1.13 24.24 8.83
C GLU A 109 -0.17 23.39 8.77
N GLY A 110 -0.08 22.19 9.36
CA GLY A 110 -1.06 21.69 10.36
C GLY A 110 -2.54 21.52 9.99
N LYS A 111 -2.95 21.52 8.72
CA LYS A 111 -4.35 21.28 8.34
C LYS A 111 -4.61 19.83 7.93
N LYS A 112 -5.70 19.24 8.45
CA LYS A 112 -6.27 17.98 7.97
C LYS A 112 -6.44 18.05 6.45
N ILE A 113 -5.69 17.22 5.73
CA ILE A 113 -5.78 17.09 4.28
C ILE A 113 -7.13 16.45 3.97
N LYS A 114 -8.07 17.25 3.48
CA LYS A 114 -9.37 16.77 3.02
C LYS A 114 -9.14 16.16 1.63
N LEU A 115 -9.32 14.84 1.49
CA LEU A 115 -9.34 14.14 0.21
C LEU A 115 -10.47 14.75 -0.65
N GLN A 116 -10.19 15.82 -1.39
CA GLN A 116 -11.15 16.43 -2.30
C GLN A 116 -11.28 15.56 -3.55
N GLY A 117 -12.16 14.58 -3.50
CA GLY A 117 -13.14 14.18 -4.55
C GLY A 117 -12.73 13.91 -6.01
N LYS A 118 -11.54 14.28 -6.48
CA LYS A 118 -10.96 13.81 -7.75
C LYS A 118 -9.93 12.77 -7.36
N GLY A 119 -10.37 11.53 -7.16
CA GLY A 119 -9.39 10.47 -6.89
C GLY A 119 -8.46 10.30 -8.09
N LEU A 120 -7.26 9.84 -7.79
CA LEU A 120 -6.24 9.59 -8.79
C LEU A 120 -6.72 8.47 -9.71
N THR A 121 -6.40 8.57 -10.98
CA THR A 121 -6.64 7.50 -11.95
C THR A 121 -5.41 6.63 -12.03
N SER A 122 -5.60 5.32 -12.18
CA SER A 122 -4.49 4.39 -12.48
C SER A 122 -3.93 4.72 -13.86
N ASP A 123 -2.60 4.89 -13.93
CA ASP A 123 -1.84 5.02 -15.18
C ASP A 123 -1.91 3.75 -16.05
#